data_AF-E3D047-F1
#
_entry.id   AF-E3D047-F1
#
_cell.length_a   1.000
_cell.length_b   1.000
_cell.length_c   1.000
_cell.angle_alpha   90.00
_cell.angle_beta   90.00
_cell.angle_gamma   90.00
#
_symmetry.space_group_name_H-M   'P 1'
#
loop_
_entity.id
_entity.type
_entity.pdbx_description
1 polymer ?
#
loop_
_entity_poly.entity_id
_entity_poly.type
_entity_poly.pdbx_seq_one_letter_code
_entity_poly.pdbx_strand_id
1 'polypeptide(L)' 'MKLNPVNLQALLALALFGGALLVSRAVMNIHRGTWPGGEGMILYLRTLLGFLMAAAITLGFYAFAGKDILSGW' A
#
# COMPACT_ATOMS: atom_id res chain seq x y z
N MET A 1 20.14 -13.29 12.48
CA MET A 1 19.09 -13.85 11.60
C MET A 1 19.11 -13.03 10.31
N LYS A 2 19.72 -13.54 9.22
CA LYS A 2 19.71 -12.84 7.92
C LYS A 2 18.31 -12.97 7.34
N LEU A 3 17.54 -11.87 7.33
CA LEU A 3 16.26 -11.84 6.62
C LEU A 3 16.55 -11.96 5.13
N ASN A 4 15.95 -12.96 4.48
CA ASN A 4 16.02 -13.10 3.03
C ASN A 4 15.42 -11.82 2.41
N PRO A 5 16.13 -11.09 1.54
CA PRO A 5 15.67 -9.78 1.11
C PRO A 5 14.35 -9.84 0.30
N VAL A 6 14.06 -10.96 -0.35
CA VAL A 6 12.73 -11.31 -0.91
C VAL A 6 11.62 -11.33 0.15
N ASN A 7 11.88 -11.89 1.35
CA ASN A 7 10.90 -11.90 2.44
C ASN A 7 10.68 -10.50 3.03
N LEU A 8 11.73 -9.67 3.05
CA LEU A 8 11.63 -8.27 3.47
C LEU A 8 10.78 -7.46 2.47
N GLN A 9 10.95 -7.72 1.17
CA GLN A 9 10.14 -7.13 0.11
C GLN A 9 8.67 -7.56 0.20
N ALA A 10 8.41 -8.84 0.46
CA ALA A 10 7.06 -9.35 0.69
C ALA A 10 6.41 -8.71 1.93
N LEU A 11 7.18 -8.52 3.01
CA LEU A 11 6.69 -7.85 4.22
C LEU A 11 6.38 -6.37 3.97
N LEU A 12 7.20 -5.67 3.17
CA LEU A 12 6.94 -4.31 2.72
C LEU A 12 5.69 -4.22 1.84
N ALA A 13 5.52 -5.16 0.90
CA ALA A 13 4.32 -5.23 0.05
C ALA A 13 3.05 -5.42 0.90
N LEU A 14 3.11 -6.32 1.90
CA LEU A 14 2.02 -6.51 2.86
C LEU A 14 1.75 -5.27 3.72
N ALA A 15 2.80 -4.58 4.17
CA ALA A 15 2.65 -3.35 4.94
C ALA A 15 2.00 -2.23 4.11
N LEU A 16 2.41 -2.07 2.85
CA LEU A 16 1.81 -1.13 1.89
C LEU A 16 0.34 -1.46 1.60
N PHE A 17 0.04 -2.75 1.41
CA PHE A 17 -1.33 -3.21 1.24
C PHE A 17 -2.18 -2.94 2.49
N GLY A 18 -1.64 -3.22 3.68
CA GLY A 18 -2.29 -2.87 4.95
C GLY A 18 -2.55 -1.37 5.09
N GLY A 19 -1.58 -0.53 4.71
CA GLY A 19 -1.74 0.92 4.62
C GLY A 19 -2.86 1.32 3.67
N ALA A 20 -2.98 0.67 2.51
CA ALA A 20 -4.04 0.93 1.54
C ALA A 20 -5.43 0.62 2.14
N LEU A 21 -5.56 -0.44 2.95
CA LEU A 21 -6.80 -0.78 3.65
C LEU A 21 -7.14 0.25 4.74
N LEU A 22 -6.16 0.82 5.44
CA LEU A 22 -6.42 1.89 6.41
C LEU A 22 -6.88 3.17 5.70
N VAL A 23 -6.24 3.52 4.58
CA VAL A 23 -6.66 4.66 3.75
C VAL A 23 -8.06 4.43 3.18
N SER A 24 -8.38 3.22 2.70
CA SER A 24 -9.74 2.90 2.21
C SER A 24 -10.78 3.07 3.33
N ARG A 25 -10.45 2.63 4.54
CA ARG A 25 -11.32 2.78 5.71
C ARG A 25 -11.51 4.25 6.08
N ALA A 26 -10.46 5.06 6.00
CA ALA A 26 -10.55 6.51 6.20
C ALA A 26 -11.46 7.18 5.15
N VAL A 27 -11.33 6.81 3.86
CA VAL A 27 -12.25 7.28 2.80
C VAL A 27 -13.69 6.92 3.14
N MET A 28 -13.95 5.66 3.50
CA MET A 28 -15.29 5.18 3.83
C MET A 28 -15.88 5.87 5.06
N ASN A 29 -15.06 6.20 6.06
CA ASN A 29 -15.49 6.96 7.24
C ASN A 29 -15.84 8.42 6.91
N ILE A 30 -15.09 9.06 6.01
CA ILE A 30 -15.45 10.41 5.50
C ILE A 30 -16.75 10.34 4.70
N HIS A 31 -16.87 9.34 3.82
CA HIS A 31 -18.04 9.16 2.96
C HIS A 31 -19.32 8.82 3.75
N ARG A 32 -19.20 8.17 4.92
CA ARG A 32 -20.30 7.92 5.85
C ARG A 32 -20.66 9.13 6.73
N GLY A 33 -19.96 10.26 6.59
CA GLY A 33 -20.18 11.46 7.39
C GLY A 33 -19.70 11.34 8.83
N THR A 34 -18.91 10.31 9.16
CA THR A 34 -18.37 10.10 10.51
C THR A 34 -17.18 11.00 10.79
N TRP A 35 -16.41 11.34 9.75
CA TRP A 35 -15.24 12.22 9.83
C TRP A 35 -15.47 13.47 8.96
N PRO A 36 -15.12 14.69 9.44
CA PRO A 36 -15.23 15.89 8.64
C PRO A 36 -14.25 15.83 7.46
N GLY A 37 -14.76 15.76 6.24
CA GLY A 37 -13.97 15.76 5.02
C GLY A 37 -14.86 16.06 3.82
N GLY A 38 -14.42 17.02 2.99
CA GLY A 38 -15.12 17.38 1.75
C GLY A 38 -14.74 16.47 0.58
N GLU A 39 -15.43 16.64 -0.56
CA GLU A 39 -15.18 15.87 -1.79
C GLU A 39 -13.72 15.92 -2.26
N GLY A 40 -13.02 17.04 -2.05
CA GLY A 40 -11.59 17.17 -2.38
C GLY A 40 -10.68 16.22 -1.59
N MET A 41 -10.97 15.99 -0.30
CA MET A 41 -10.23 15.05 0.55
C MET A 41 -10.45 13.60 0.09
N ILE A 42 -11.69 13.28 -0.32
CA ILE A 42 -12.06 11.96 -0.86
C ILE A 42 -11.29 11.70 -2.16
N LEU A 43 -11.27 12.68 -3.07
CA LEU A 43 -10.55 12.57 -4.35
C LEU A 43 -9.05 12.33 -4.10
N TYR A 44 -8.44 13.11 -3.20
CA TYR A 44 -7.03 12.96 -2.84
C TYR A 44 -6.72 11.58 -2.25
N LEU A 45 -7.49 11.13 -1.25
CA LEU A 45 -7.28 9.79 -0.66
C LEU A 45 -7.49 8.67 -1.68
N ARG A 46 -8.42 8.83 -2.64
CA ARG A 46 -8.69 7.82 -3.68
C ARG A 46 -7.54 7.71 -4.67
N THR A 47 -6.94 8.82 -5.06
CA THR A 47 -5.71 8.83 -5.87
C THR A 47 -4.55 8.22 -5.10
N LEU A 48 -4.34 8.64 -3.84
CA LEU A 48 -3.31 8.09 -2.96
C LEU A 48 -3.47 6.56 -2.80
N LEU A 49 -4.70 6.09 -2.67
CA LEU A 49 -5.02 4.67 -2.56
C LEU A 49 -4.66 3.89 -3.83
N GLY A 50 -4.90 4.46 -5.00
CA GLY A 50 -4.47 3.88 -6.28
C GLY A 50 -2.95 3.72 -6.34
N PHE A 51 -2.19 4.73 -5.92
CA PHE A 51 -0.72 4.67 -5.84
C PHE A 51 -0.22 3.64 -4.83
N LEU A 52 -0.79 3.60 -3.62
CA LEU A 52 -0.44 2.59 -2.62
C LEU A 52 -0.70 1.18 -3.12
N MET A 53 -1.82 0.97 -3.80
CA MET A 53 -2.18 -0.34 -4.36
C MET A 53 -1.23 -0.74 -5.49
N ALA A 54 -0.92 0.18 -6.42
CA ALA A 54 0.03 -0.07 -7.50
C ALA A 54 1.43 -0.42 -6.96
N ALA A 55 1.89 0.30 -5.93
CA ALA A 55 3.16 0.01 -5.27
C ALA A 55 3.14 -1.37 -4.59
N ALA A 56 2.07 -1.68 -3.83
CA ALA A 56 1.91 -2.98 -3.16
C ALA A 56 1.90 -4.15 -4.16
N ILE A 57 1.16 -4.02 -5.25
CA ILE A 57 1.09 -5.03 -6.31
C ILE A 57 2.46 -5.24 -6.95
N THR A 58 3.14 -4.14 -7.30
CA THR A 58 4.46 -4.20 -7.96
C THR A 58 5.49 -4.90 -7.06
N LEU A 59 5.60 -4.48 -5.80
CA LEU A 59 6.49 -5.09 -4.81
C LEU A 59 6.12 -6.56 -4.52
N GLY A 60 4.83 -6.88 -4.48
CA GLY A 60 4.34 -8.24 -4.30
C GLY A 60 4.72 -9.14 -5.47
N PHE A 61 4.48 -8.71 -6.72
CA PHE A 61 4.87 -9.48 -7.92
C PHE A 61 6.37 -9.71 -7.99
N TYR A 62 7.19 -8.71 -7.65
CA TYR A 62 8.63 -8.88 -7.63
C TYR A 62 9.12 -9.83 -6.52
N ALA A 63 8.49 -9.77 -5.34
CA ALA A 63 8.75 -10.72 -4.27
C ALA A 63 8.35 -12.16 -4.66
N PHE A 64 7.20 -12.35 -5.31
CA PHE A 64 6.79 -13.66 -5.83
C PHE A 64 7.66 -14.18 -6.97
N ALA A 65 8.19 -13.28 -7.81
CA ALA A 65 9.14 -13.63 -8.86
C ALA A 65 10.53 -14.05 -8.30
N GLY A 66 10.75 -13.94 -6.99
CA GLY A 66 12.02 -14.23 -6.34
C GLY A 66 13.15 -13.28 -6.79
N LYS A 67 12.81 -12.17 -7.46
CA LYS A 67 13.76 -11.18 -7.92
C LYS A 67 13.97 -10.15 -6.86
N ASP A 68 15.15 -10.22 -6.26
CA ASP A 68 15.58 -9.27 -5.25
C ASP A 68 15.94 -7.92 -5.90
N ILE A 69 14.98 -7.00 -5.90
CA ILE A 69 15.19 -5.62 -6.37
C ILE A 69 15.79 -4.74 -5.27
N LEU A 70 15.67 -5.15 -4.01
CA LEU A 70 16.20 -4.39 -2.88
C LEU A 70 17.72 -4.56 -2.74
N SER A 71 18.25 -5.73 -3.09
CA SER A 71 19.68 -6.08 -3.00
C SER A 71 20.47 -5.90 -4.30
N GLY A 72 19.93 -5.18 -5.30
CA GLY A 72 20.54 -5.01 -6.63
C GLY A 72 21.81 -4.15 -6.73
N TRP A 73 22.66 -4.15 -5.69
CA TRP A 73 24.00 -3.53 -5.67
C TRP A 73 25.06 -4.57 -5.32
#